data_AF-A0A8G2BV60-F1
#
_entry.id   AF-A0A8G2BV60-F1
#
_cell.length_a   1.000
_cell.length_b   1.000
_cell.length_c   1.000
_cell.angle_alpha   90.00
_cell.angle_beta   90.00
_cell.angle_gamma   90.00
#
_symmetry.space_group_name_H-M   'P 1'
#
loop_
_entity.id
_entity.type
_entity.pdbx_description
1 polymer ?
#
loop_
_entity_poly.entity_id
_entity_poly.type
_entity_poly.pdbx_seq_one_letter_code
_entity_poly.pdbx_strand_id
1 'polypeptide(L)'
;MKTIGLIDEKVIKHNLINLKNIVFEVTEKCNLKCKYCGLSERLYEKYDVRKHRNLPFEKVRLMIDYLLNLWKENYVAETNSPLIVSFYGGEPLLNMPLIAKNHQFISKNRISSVEKSTIQ
;
A
#
# COMPACT_ATOMS: atom_id res chain seq x y z
N MET A 1 5.42 -20.26 -28.50
CA MET A 1 6.20 -19.26 -27.74
C MET A 1 5.20 -18.29 -27.13
N LYS A 2 4.96 -18.34 -25.80
CA LYS A 2 4.06 -17.38 -25.13
C LYS A 2 4.73 -16.00 -25.21
N THR A 3 4.10 -15.05 -25.88
CA THR A 3 4.47 -13.63 -25.77
C THR A 3 4.31 -13.23 -24.30
N ILE A 4 5.44 -13.04 -23.61
CA ILE A 4 5.47 -12.37 -22.32
C ILE A 4 4.92 -10.97 -22.61
N GLY A 5 3.72 -10.67 -22.11
CA GLY A 5 3.10 -9.37 -22.34
C GLY A 5 4.07 -8.26 -21.94
N LEU A 6 4.42 -7.40 -22.90
CA LEU A 6 5.31 -6.26 -22.66
C LEU A 6 4.66 -5.36 -21.62
N ILE A 7 5.35 -5.16 -20.49
CA ILE A 7 4.93 -4.20 -19.46
C ILE A 7 5.46 -2.84 -19.91
N ASP A 8 4.54 -1.96 -20.32
CA ASP A 8 4.85 -0.57 -20.67
C ASP A 8 4.22 0.42 -19.68
N GLU A 9 4.51 1.71 -19.85
CA GLU A 9 3.99 2.78 -18.99
C GLU A 9 2.45 2.79 -18.93
N LYS A 10 1.78 2.50 -20.06
CA LYS A 10 0.32 2.52 -20.14
C LYS A 10 -0.28 1.40 -19.30
N VAL A 11 0.30 0.19 -19.36
CA VAL A 11 -0.10 -0.95 -18.55
C VAL A 11 0.08 -0.64 -17.06
N ILE A 12 1.20 -0.03 -16.67
CA ILE A 12 1.45 0.35 -15.27
C ILE A 12 0.42 1.38 -14.81
N LYS A 13 0.22 2.45 -15.56
CA LYS A 13 -0.73 3.52 -15.22
C LYS A 13 -2.16 2.97 -15.10
N HIS A 14 -2.59 2.12 -16.03
CA HIS A 14 -3.90 1.49 -15.99
C HIS A 14 -4.10 0.65 -14.71
N ASN A 15 -3.09 -0.13 -14.30
CA ASN A 15 -3.17 -0.93 -13.08
C ASN A 15 -3.19 -0.08 -11.80
N LEU A 16 -2.47 1.05 -11.77
CA LEU A 16 -2.48 1.98 -10.65
C LEU A 16 -3.83 2.71 -10.51
N ILE A 17 -4.43 3.10 -11.63
CA ILE A 17 -5.79 3.69 -11.65
C ILE A 17 -6.81 2.70 -11.08
N ASN A 18 -6.69 1.42 -11.42
CA ASN A 18 -7.62 0.36 -10.99
C ASN A 18 -7.16 -0.40 -9.73
N LEU A 19 -6.22 0.17 -8.96
CA LEU A 19 -5.65 -0.49 -7.80
C LEU A 19 -6.68 -0.62 -6.67
N LYS A 20 -7.02 -1.87 -6.31
CA LYS A 20 -8.01 -2.17 -5.27
C LYS A 20 -7.41 -2.37 -3.88
N ASN A 21 -6.17 -2.83 -3.80
CA ASN A 21 -5.53 -3.15 -2.53
C ASN A 21 -4.09 -2.64 -2.51
N ILE A 22 -3.71 -2.03 -1.39
CA ILE A 22 -2.34 -1.67 -1.09
C ILE A 22 -1.92 -2.26 0.25
N VAL A 23 -0.72 -2.83 0.27
CA VAL A 23 -0.14 -3.46 1.46
C VAL A 23 1.14 -2.71 1.84
N PHE A 24 1.24 -2.28 3.09
CA PHE A 24 2.45 -1.65 3.62
C PHE A 24 3.21 -2.58 4.55
N GLU A 25 4.48 -2.84 4.28
CA GLU A 25 5.40 -3.38 5.28
C GLU A 25 5.71 -2.28 6.32
N VAL A 26 4.98 -2.27 7.43
CA VAL A 26 5.07 -1.19 8.43
C VAL A 26 6.31 -1.30 9.31
N THR A 27 6.86 -2.51 9.46
CA THR A 27 8.07 -2.78 10.22
C THR A 27 8.73 -4.08 9.79
N GLU A 28 10.06 -4.10 9.81
CA GLU A 28 10.88 -5.31 9.67
C GLU A 28 11.07 -6.03 11.02
N LYS A 29 10.65 -5.43 12.14
CA LYS A 29 10.76 -6.01 13.48
C LYS A 29 9.71 -7.10 13.67
N CYS A 30 10.08 -8.17 14.37
CA CYS A 30 9.17 -9.22 14.80
C CYS A 30 9.62 -9.73 16.17
N ASN A 31 8.66 -9.99 17.07
CA ASN A 31 8.90 -10.58 18.38
C ASN A 31 8.86 -12.12 18.37
N LEU A 32 8.59 -12.73 17.21
CA LEU A 32 8.62 -14.17 16.99
C LEU A 32 9.72 -14.56 15.98
N LYS A 33 10.08 -15.85 15.96
CA LYS A 33 11.10 -16.43 15.08
C LYS A 33 10.55 -17.66 14.35
N CYS A 34 9.43 -17.49 13.65
CA CYS A 34 8.69 -18.60 13.04
C CYS A 34 9.53 -19.34 11.98
N LYS A 35 9.54 -20.69 12.06
CA LYS A 35 10.35 -21.55 11.17
C LYS A 35 9.97 -21.36 9.70
N TYR A 36 8.68 -21.23 9.40
CA TYR A 36 8.12 -21.12 8.05
C TYR A 36 7.98 -19.68 7.54
N CYS A 37 8.57 -18.70 8.24
CA CYS A 37 8.38 -17.29 7.91
C CYS A 37 9.04 -16.93 6.57
N GLY A 38 8.26 -16.54 5.56
CA GLY A 38 8.78 -16.01 4.28
C GLY A 38 9.57 -14.72 4.44
N LEU A 39 9.46 -14.08 5.60
CA LEU A 39 10.20 -12.89 5.96
C LEU A 39 11.58 -13.20 6.60
N SER A 40 11.81 -14.43 7.03
CA SER A 40 13.06 -14.91 7.64
C SER A 40 14.18 -15.11 6.62
N GLU A 41 15.41 -14.85 7.05
CA GLU A 41 16.66 -15.11 6.30
C GLU A 41 17.05 -16.60 6.32
N ARG A 42 16.35 -17.45 7.10
CA ARG A 42 16.70 -18.87 7.27
C ARG A 42 16.23 -19.79 6.14
N LEU A 43 15.13 -19.45 5.47
CA LEU A 43 14.49 -20.31 4.47
C LEU A 43 14.71 -19.82 3.04
N TYR A 44 14.93 -18.52 2.87
CA TYR A 44 15.06 -17.91 1.56
C TYR A 44 16.36 -17.09 1.57
N GLU A 45 17.23 -17.33 0.60
CA GLU A 45 18.34 -16.41 0.32
C GLU A 45 17.74 -15.08 -0.13
N LYS A 46 17.79 -14.09 0.75
CA LYS A 46 17.33 -12.75 0.44
C LYS A 46 18.51 -11.90 0.04
N TYR A 47 18.33 -11.17 -1.05
CA TYR A 47 19.29 -10.16 -1.49
C TYR A 47 19.40 -8.96 -0.54
N ASP A 48 18.42 -8.78 0.38
CA ASP A 48 18.37 -7.63 1.27
C ASP A 48 18.29 -8.07 2.74
N VAL A 49 19.25 -7.60 3.54
CA VAL A 49 19.38 -7.93 4.96
C VAL A 49 18.35 -7.14 5.76
N ARG A 50 17.65 -7.81 6.68
CA ARG A 50 16.69 -7.17 7.58
C ARG A 50 17.43 -6.31 8.59
N LYS A 51 17.13 -5.00 8.63
CA LYS A 51 17.78 -4.02 9.52
C LYS A 51 16.87 -3.55 10.65
N HIS A 52 15.80 -4.29 10.92
CA HIS A 52 14.83 -3.97 11.98
C HIS A 52 14.26 -2.53 11.87
N ARG A 53 14.05 -2.06 10.65
CA ARG A 53 13.54 -0.70 10.37
C ARG A 53 12.03 -0.61 10.51
N ASN A 54 11.56 0.58 10.84
CA ASN A 54 10.15 0.96 10.71
C ASN A 54 9.96 1.77 9.43
N LEU A 55 8.81 1.62 8.78
CA LEU A 55 8.44 2.42 7.62
C LEU A 55 8.24 3.89 8.05
N PRO A 56 8.93 4.87 7.44
CA PRO A 56 8.67 6.28 7.73
C PRO A 56 7.30 6.71 7.20
N PHE A 57 6.55 7.47 8.01
CA PHE A 57 5.24 7.98 7.63
C PHE A 57 5.26 8.81 6.33
N GLU A 58 6.31 9.61 6.10
CA GLU A 58 6.43 10.43 4.88
C GLU A 58 6.40 9.59 3.61
N LYS A 59 6.94 8.36 3.63
CA LYS A 59 6.85 7.46 2.46
C LYS A 59 5.42 7.01 2.21
N VAL A 60 4.67 6.71 3.27
CA VAL A 60 3.24 6.36 3.16
C VAL A 60 2.47 7.55 2.59
N ARG A 61 2.71 8.75 3.15
CA ARG A 61 2.07 9.99 2.73
C ARG A 61 2.29 10.25 1.24
N LEU A 62 3.54 10.25 0.79
CA LEU A 62 3.90 10.48 -0.63
C LEU A 62 3.20 9.50 -1.57
N MET A 63 3.15 8.22 -1.20
CA MET A 63 2.52 7.19 -2.03
C MET A 63 0.99 7.38 -2.09
N ILE A 64 0.35 7.62 -0.94
CA ILE A 64 -1.10 7.88 -0.90
C ILE A 64 -1.45 9.18 -1.63
N ASP A 65 -0.69 10.25 -1.46
CA ASP A 65 -0.90 11.52 -2.17
C ASP A 65 -0.84 11.32 -3.69
N TYR A 66 0.15 10.56 -4.16
CA TYR A 66 0.28 10.22 -5.58
C TYR A 66 -0.94 9.44 -6.11
N LEU A 67 -1.36 8.39 -5.41
CA LEU A 67 -2.52 7.59 -5.82
C LEU A 67 -3.82 8.39 -5.78
N LEU A 68 -4.03 9.21 -4.75
CA LEU A 68 -5.21 10.07 -4.65
C LEU A 68 -5.28 11.07 -5.81
N ASN A 69 -4.16 11.67 -6.19
CA ASN A 69 -4.12 12.58 -7.34
C ASN A 69 -4.39 11.82 -8.64
N LEU A 70 -3.76 10.65 -8.82
CA LEU A 70 -3.99 9.80 -9.99
C LEU A 70 -5.47 9.39 -10.12
N TRP A 71 -6.12 9.01 -9.02
CA TRP A 71 -7.54 8.63 -9.04
C TRP A 71 -8.48 9.82 -9.23
N LYS A 72 -8.14 11.01 -8.72
CA LYS A 72 -8.93 12.23 -8.97
C LYS A 72 -8.99 12.57 -10.45
N GLU A 73 -7.88 12.41 -11.17
CA GLU A 73 -7.80 12.69 -12.61
C GLU A 73 -8.51 11.64 -13.48
N ASN A 74 -8.72 10.43 -12.97
CA ASN A 74 -9.22 9.27 -13.72
C ASN A 74 -10.48 8.67 -13.09
N TYR A 75 -11.24 9.46 -12.32
CA TYR A 75 -12.40 9.00 -11.56
C TYR A 75 -13.56 8.62 -12.50
N VAL A 76 -14.08 7.40 -12.35
CA VAL A 76 -15.28 6.92 -13.04
C VAL A 76 -16.23 6.32 -12.00
N ALA A 77 -17.40 6.95 -11.81
CA ALA A 77 -18.32 6.66 -10.71
C ALA A 77 -18.77 5.19 -10.67
N GLU A 78 -19.02 4.56 -11.82
CA GLU A 78 -19.55 3.19 -11.86
C GLU A 78 -18.51 2.09 -11.59
N THR A 79 -17.22 2.41 -11.66
CA THR A 79 -16.15 1.40 -11.56
C THR A 79 -15.36 1.47 -10.26
N ASN A 80 -15.62 2.48 -9.43
CA ASN A 80 -14.77 2.78 -8.30
C ASN A 80 -15.08 1.86 -7.11
N SER A 81 -14.23 0.85 -6.92
CA SER A 81 -14.28 -0.06 -5.77
C SER A 81 -13.61 0.57 -4.55
N PRO A 82 -14.02 0.24 -3.30
CA PRO A 82 -13.33 0.75 -2.12
C PRO A 82 -11.87 0.26 -2.10
N LEU A 83 -10.92 1.20 -1.99
CA LEU A 83 -9.52 0.84 -1.77
C LEU A 83 -9.37 0.15 -0.40
N ILE A 84 -8.74 -1.01 -0.41
CA ILE A 84 -8.33 -1.78 0.78
C ILE A 84 -6.90 -1.40 1.13
N VAL A 85 -6.66 -1.09 2.40
CA VAL A 85 -5.34 -0.78 2.93
C VAL A 85 -4.99 -1.82 3.97
N SER A 86 -3.96 -2.60 3.69
CA SER A 86 -3.49 -3.69 4.52
C SER A 86 -2.13 -3.38 5.11
N PHE A 87 -1.85 -3.89 6.31
CA PHE A 87 -0.57 -3.72 6.98
C PHE A 87 0.11 -5.09 7.13
N TYR A 88 1.38 -5.13 6.80
CA TYR A 88 2.21 -6.33 6.76
C TYR A 88 3.61 -6.02 7.33
N GLY A 89 4.52 -6.99 7.25
CA GLY A 89 5.88 -6.90 7.78
C GLY A 89 6.16 -8.01 8.78
N GLY A 90 7.14 -7.80 9.66
CA GLY A 90 7.49 -8.76 10.71
C GLY A 90 6.31 -9.00 11.67
N GLU A 91 6.13 -8.11 12.65
CA GLU A 91 4.94 -8.04 13.49
C GLU A 91 4.36 -6.62 13.37
N PRO A 92 3.31 -6.43 12.55
CA PRO A 92 2.76 -5.10 12.28
C PRO A 92 2.37 -4.31 13.54
N LEU A 93 1.91 -5.00 14.59
CA LEU A 93 1.46 -4.36 15.83
C LEU A 93 2.62 -3.73 16.63
N LEU A 94 3.88 -4.11 16.37
CA LEU A 94 5.05 -3.43 16.94
C LEU A 94 5.21 -1.99 16.43
N ASN A 95 4.49 -1.61 15.38
CA ASN A 95 4.43 -0.24 14.86
C ASN A 95 2.99 0.28 14.74
N MET A 96 2.14 -0.05 15.72
CA MET A 96 0.75 0.44 15.80
C MET A 96 0.61 1.98 15.69
N PRO A 97 1.54 2.81 16.22
CA PRO A 97 1.46 4.26 16.03
C PRO A 97 1.43 4.68 14.55
N LEU A 98 2.22 4.01 13.68
CA LEU A 98 2.19 4.28 12.25
C LEU A 98 0.87 3.85 11.62
N ILE A 99 0.34 2.69 12.00
CA ILE A 99 -0.95 2.18 11.52
C ILE A 99 -2.06 3.19 11.83
N ALA A 100 -2.13 3.68 13.06
CA ALA A 100 -3.11 4.68 13.48
C ALA A 100 -2.95 6.00 12.70
N LYS A 101 -1.71 6.47 12.52
CA LYS A 101 -1.41 7.69 11.74
C LYS A 101 -1.82 7.54 10.28
N ASN A 102 -1.57 6.39 9.68
CA ASN A 102 -1.98 6.07 8.30
C ASN A 102 -3.51 6.06 8.18
N HIS A 103 -4.20 5.40 9.10
CA HIS A 103 -5.66 5.38 9.13
C HIS A 103 -6.24 6.79 9.21
N GLN A 104 -5.75 7.62 10.14
CA GLN A 104 -6.18 9.01 10.30
C GLN A 104 -5.91 9.86 9.04
N PHE A 105 -4.76 9.67 8.40
CA PHE A 105 -4.42 10.39 7.18
C PHE A 105 -5.34 10.01 6.02
N ILE A 106 -5.58 8.72 5.81
CA ILE A 106 -6.39 8.22 4.70
C ILE A 106 -7.87 8.57 4.90
N SER A 107 -8.40 8.45 6.11
CA SER A 107 -9.80 8.78 6.41
C SER A 107 -10.10 10.27 6.17
N LYS A 108 -9.22 11.17 6.61
CA LYS A 108 -9.34 12.61 6.37
C LYS A 108 -9.38 12.95 4.87
N ASN A 109 -8.51 12.33 4.08
CA ASN A 109 -8.44 12.61 2.64
C ASN A 109 -9.61 11.99 1.86
N ARG A 110 -10.19 10.88 2.33
CA ARG A 110 -11.39 10.29 1.72
C ARG A 110 -12.63 11.18 1.83
N ILE A 111 -12.81 11.87 2.96
CA ILE A 111 -13.95 12.78 3.18
C ILE A 111 -13.94 13.90 2.13
N SER A 112 -12.76 14.46 1.82
CA SER A 112 -12.60 15.51 0.81
C SER A 112 -12.91 15.08 -0.65
N SER A 113 -12.88 13.78 -0.93
CA SER A 113 -13.21 13.23 -2.26
C SER A 113 -14.67 12.82 -2.42
N VAL A 114 -15.41 12.62 -1.32
CA VAL A 114 -16.84 12.21 -1.35
C VAL A 114 -17.78 13.43 -1.35
N GLU A 115 -17.37 14.56 -0.77
CA GLU A 115 -18.20 15.79 -0.76
C GLU A 115 -18.43 16.40 -2.16
N LYS A 116 -17.66 16.00 -3.18
CA LYS A 116 -17.90 16.43 -4.58
C LYS A 116 -18.98 15.62 -5.29
N SER A 117 -19.55 14.58 -4.66
CA SER A 117 -20.52 13.67 -5.27
C SER A 117 -21.89 13.63 -4.56
N THR A 118 -22.24 14.61 -3.73
CA THR A 118 -23.54 14.63 -3.04
C THR A 118 -24.29 15.96 -3.16
N ILE A 119 -24.17 16.63 -4.30
CA ILE A 119 -25.21 17.58 -4.74
C ILE A 119 -25.73 17.09 -6.09
N GLN A 120 -26.68 16.16 -6.03
CA GLN A 120 -27.84 16.14 -6.92
C GLN A 120 -29.02 15.52 -6.19
#